data_AF-B4DBF2-F1
#
_entry.id   AF-B4DBF2-F1
#
_cell.length_a   1.000
_cell.length_b   1.000
_cell.length_c   1.000
_cell.angle_alpha   90.00
_cell.angle_beta   90.00
_cell.angle_gamma   90.00
#
_symmetry.space_group_name_H-M   'P 1'
#
loop_
_entity.id
_entity.type
_entity.pdbx_description
1 polymer ?
#
loop_
_entity_poly.entity_id
_entity_poly.type
_entity_poly.pdbx_seq_one_letter_code
_entity_poly.pdbx_strand_id
1 'polypeptide(L)'
;MDLTWPAPAKSDPKTSLTTGEPGIDSKGEKTIAADSELVKNIAHNKVSINIVWTLVTGFLVMFMQAGFALVETGLCRAKNAAHTMAMNFMIYGLGMLGFWICGFAFMFGNYANGPVNIGWQPPLGQGMMLLNQGWSLHIGDKTYGLLGLKGFFLSPSVFDTAIFTLFLFEMVFMDTTATIPTGTMAERWNFKNFIVYGFWVGMFPYAIYGSWVWGGGWLAQSGINWGLGHGAVDFAGSGVVHMCGGMIAIAGGLGLRPAPRQIWA
;
A
#
# COMPACT_ATOMS: atom_id res chain seq x y z
N MET A 1 -3.31 -13.57 28.99
CA MET A 1 -3.66 -12.52 28.02
C MET A 1 -4.51 -13.19 26.97
N ASP A 2 -5.77 -12.79 26.86
CA ASP A 2 -6.68 -13.32 25.85
C ASP A 2 -6.17 -12.86 24.47
N LEU A 3 -5.67 -13.82 23.67
CA LEU A 3 -5.09 -13.58 22.35
C LEU A 3 -6.17 -13.66 21.25
N THR A 4 -7.45 -13.71 21.62
CA THR A 4 -8.53 -13.68 20.66
C THR A 4 -8.81 -12.22 20.26
N TRP A 5 -8.54 -11.89 19.01
CA TRP A 5 -9.06 -10.67 18.38
C TRP A 5 -10.59 -10.65 18.58
N PRO A 6 -11.22 -9.48 18.88
CA PRO A 6 -12.67 -9.40 18.91
C PRO A 6 -13.20 -9.99 17.61
N ALA A 7 -14.16 -10.92 17.70
CA ALA A 7 -14.77 -11.49 16.52
C ALA A 7 -15.16 -10.33 15.58
N PRO A 8 -14.68 -10.31 14.32
CA PRO A 8 -15.18 -9.35 13.34
C PRO A 8 -16.70 -9.36 13.43
N ALA A 9 -17.33 -8.18 13.42
CA ALA A 9 -18.78 -8.10 13.42
C ALA A 9 -19.29 -9.10 12.39
N LYS A 10 -20.07 -10.09 12.84
CA LYS A 10 -20.56 -11.16 11.96
C LYS A 10 -21.12 -10.48 10.73
N SER A 11 -20.65 -10.87 9.55
CA SER A 11 -21.27 -10.46 8.29
C SER A 11 -22.67 -11.03 8.32
N ASP A 12 -23.62 -10.26 8.83
CA ASP A 12 -25.02 -10.64 8.78
C ASP A 12 -25.42 -10.48 7.31
N PRO A 13 -25.85 -11.55 6.62
CA PRO A 13 -26.33 -11.44 5.26
C PRO A 13 -27.51 -10.47 5.14
N LYS A 14 -28.18 -10.12 6.24
CA LYS A 14 -29.20 -9.05 6.33
C LYS A 14 -28.63 -7.63 6.47
N THR A 15 -27.32 -7.50 6.69
CA THR A 15 -26.58 -6.23 6.69
C THR A 15 -25.78 -6.01 5.41
N SER A 16 -25.92 -6.92 4.43
CA SER A 16 -25.53 -6.62 3.06
C SER A 16 -26.38 -5.45 2.58
N LEU A 17 -25.71 -4.39 2.13
CA LEU A 17 -26.25 -3.14 1.56
C LEU A 17 -27.08 -3.35 0.26
N THR A 18 -27.63 -4.55 0.02
CA THR A 18 -28.18 -4.99 -1.26
C THR A 18 -29.61 -5.54 -1.20
N THR A 19 -30.19 -5.74 -0.02
CA THR A 19 -31.55 -6.30 0.10
C THR A 19 -32.41 -5.41 0.97
N GLY A 20 -33.24 -4.61 0.33
CA GLY A 20 -34.03 -3.53 0.90
C GLY A 20 -35.17 -3.84 1.84
N GLU A 21 -35.06 -4.89 2.66
CA GLU A 21 -36.12 -5.28 3.57
C GLU A 21 -35.79 -4.93 5.04
N PRO A 22 -36.75 -4.39 5.82
CA PRO A 22 -36.57 -4.15 7.25
C PRO A 22 -36.44 -5.47 8.04
N GLY A 23 -35.39 -5.52 8.84
CA GLY A 23 -34.87 -6.74 9.45
C GLY A 23 -35.59 -7.41 10.64
N ILE A 24 -36.38 -6.79 11.53
CA ILE A 24 -36.82 -7.36 12.84
C ILE A 24 -35.67 -7.96 13.68
N ASP A 25 -35.29 -7.28 14.75
CA ASP A 25 -34.26 -7.76 15.67
C ASP A 25 -34.76 -8.91 16.56
N SER A 26 -33.87 -9.50 17.36
CA SER A 26 -34.20 -10.59 18.29
C SER A 26 -35.19 -10.21 19.40
N LYS A 27 -35.65 -8.95 19.44
CA LYS A 27 -36.61 -8.41 20.40
C LYS A 27 -37.96 -8.04 19.75
N GLY A 28 -38.12 -8.27 18.45
CA GLY A 28 -39.36 -7.95 17.73
C GLY A 28 -39.54 -6.46 17.43
N GLU A 29 -38.48 -5.64 17.57
CA GLU A 29 -38.53 -4.22 17.26
C GLU A 29 -38.38 -4.00 15.75
N LYS A 30 -39.13 -3.02 15.21
CA LYS A 30 -39.01 -2.61 13.80
C LYS A 30 -37.63 -2.01 13.58
N THR A 31 -36.69 -2.80 13.09
CA THR A 31 -35.40 -2.30 12.62
C THR A 31 -35.63 -1.47 11.36
N ILE A 32 -34.93 -0.34 11.28
CA ILE A 32 -34.97 0.55 10.13
C ILE A 32 -34.60 -0.25 8.86
N ALA A 33 -35.41 -0.15 7.80
CA ALA A 33 -35.11 -0.80 6.52
C ALA A 33 -33.70 -0.42 6.05
N ALA A 34 -32.95 -1.40 5.51
CA ALA A 34 -31.64 -1.16 4.91
C ALA A 34 -31.68 -0.03 3.86
N ASP A 35 -32.83 0.16 3.23
CA ASP A 35 -33.12 1.16 2.20
C ASP A 35 -33.55 2.52 2.71
N SER A 36 -33.73 2.70 4.03
CA SER A 36 -34.11 4.00 4.56
C SER A 36 -33.03 5.04 4.23
N GLU A 37 -33.48 6.25 3.91
CA GLU A 37 -32.58 7.39 3.67
C GLU A 37 -31.61 7.62 4.85
N LEU A 38 -32.04 7.32 6.08
CA LEU A 38 -31.17 7.40 7.26
C LEU A 38 -30.01 6.39 7.21
N VAL A 39 -30.28 5.12 6.87
CA VAL A 39 -29.22 4.09 6.78
C VAL A 39 -28.25 4.41 5.65
N LYS A 40 -28.73 4.87 4.49
CA LYS A 40 -27.88 5.32 3.37
C LYS A 40 -26.98 6.49 3.76
N ASN A 41 -27.54 7.50 4.44
CA ASN A 41 -26.78 8.66 4.90
C ASN A 41 -25.71 8.28 5.95
N ILE A 42 -26.02 7.36 6.86
CA ILE A 42 -25.04 6.84 7.84
C ILE A 42 -23.91 6.09 7.12
N ALA A 43 -24.23 5.25 6.13
CA ALA A 43 -23.24 4.51 5.36
C ALA A 43 -22.33 5.44 4.56
N HIS A 44 -22.89 6.43 3.85
CA HIS A 44 -22.13 7.45 3.13
C HIS A 44 -21.22 8.25 4.07
N ASN A 45 -21.72 8.67 5.24
CA ASN A 45 -20.92 9.42 6.21
C ASN A 45 -19.72 8.61 6.74
N LYS A 46 -19.90 7.31 7.01
CA LYS A 46 -18.79 6.43 7.45
C LYS A 46 -17.68 6.37 6.40
N VAL A 47 -18.05 6.19 5.13
CA VAL A 47 -17.09 6.14 4.02
C VAL A 47 -16.38 7.48 3.84
N SER A 48 -17.12 8.59 3.85
CA SER A 48 -16.55 9.93 3.73
C SER A 48 -15.56 10.25 4.86
N ILE A 49 -15.87 9.89 6.11
CA ILE A 49 -14.96 10.08 7.25
C ILE A 49 -13.67 9.26 7.06
N ASN A 50 -13.78 8.00 6.62
CA ASN A 50 -12.61 7.16 6.36
C ASN A 50 -11.74 7.74 5.24
N ILE A 51 -12.34 8.25 4.16
CA ILE A 51 -11.62 8.92 3.07
C ILE A 51 -10.88 10.15 3.59
N VAL A 52 -11.56 11.03 4.34
CA VAL A 52 -10.95 12.23 4.91
C VAL A 52 -9.77 11.86 5.82
N TRP A 53 -9.95 10.89 6.71
CA TRP A 53 -8.88 10.43 7.60
C TRP A 53 -7.69 9.85 6.82
N THR A 54 -7.96 9.06 5.79
CA THR A 54 -6.92 8.45 4.95
C THR A 54 -6.14 9.51 4.16
N LEU A 55 -6.81 10.55 3.66
CA LEU A 55 -6.14 11.66 2.99
C LEU A 55 -5.30 12.48 3.97
N VAL A 56 -5.84 12.83 5.15
CA VAL A 56 -5.09 13.57 6.18
C VAL A 56 -3.83 12.80 6.59
N THR A 57 -3.97 11.50 6.87
CA THR A 57 -2.82 10.65 7.24
C THR A 57 -1.85 10.46 6.07
N GLY A 58 -2.33 10.30 4.84
CA GLY A 58 -1.48 10.25 3.65
C GLY A 58 -0.66 11.53 3.45
N PHE A 59 -1.26 12.71 3.66
CA PHE A 59 -0.52 13.97 3.63
C PHE A 59 0.50 14.10 4.77
N LEU A 60 0.20 13.57 5.97
CA LEU A 60 1.18 13.52 7.06
C LEU A 60 2.36 12.60 6.73
N VAL A 61 2.10 11.43 6.13
CA VAL A 61 3.16 10.50 5.68
C VAL A 61 3.99 11.13 4.56
N MET A 62 3.40 11.94 3.69
CA MET A 62 4.14 12.69 2.67
C MET A 62 5.24 13.59 3.26
N PHE A 63 5.07 14.12 4.48
CA PHE A 63 6.11 14.88 5.18
C PHE A 63 7.31 14.03 5.63
N MET A 64 7.20 12.70 5.64
CA MET A 64 8.36 11.82 5.87
C MET A 64 9.44 12.08 4.82
N GLN A 65 9.07 12.45 3.60
CA GLN A 65 10.05 12.76 2.56
C GLN A 65 10.93 13.96 2.90
N ALA A 66 10.38 14.97 3.57
CA ALA A 66 11.18 16.07 4.12
C ALA A 66 12.11 15.58 5.24
N GLY A 67 11.63 14.66 6.08
CA GLY A 67 12.45 14.03 7.13
C GLY A 67 13.64 13.25 6.55
N PHE A 68 13.40 12.43 5.52
CA PHE A 68 14.47 11.70 4.82
C PHE A 68 15.46 12.65 4.15
N ALA A 69 14.97 13.68 3.46
CA ALA A 69 15.84 14.67 2.84
C ALA A 69 16.77 15.34 3.84
N LEU A 70 16.28 15.67 5.04
CA LEU A 70 17.07 16.25 6.12
C LEU A 70 18.09 15.28 6.72
N VAL A 71 17.69 14.04 7.03
CA VAL A 71 18.60 13.06 7.65
C VAL A 71 19.68 12.61 6.67
N GLU A 72 19.34 12.35 5.40
CA GLU A 72 20.31 11.91 4.39
C GLU A 72 21.30 13.02 4.05
N THR A 73 20.80 14.25 3.90
CA THR A 73 21.66 15.41 3.66
C THR A 73 22.52 15.73 4.88
N GLY A 74 21.99 15.56 6.11
CA GLY A 74 22.74 15.78 7.34
C GLY A 74 23.83 14.74 7.60
N LEU A 75 23.65 13.51 7.11
CA LEU A 75 24.62 12.42 7.24
C LEU A 75 25.62 12.35 6.07
N CYS A 76 25.37 13.05 4.96
CA CYS A 76 26.31 13.14 3.85
C CYS A 76 27.42 14.18 4.12
N ARG A 77 28.50 14.14 3.33
CA ARG A 77 29.57 15.15 3.44
C ARG A 77 29.03 16.50 2.98
N ALA A 78 29.43 17.59 3.65
CA ALA A 78 28.96 18.95 3.34
C ALA A 78 29.04 19.33 1.84
N LYS A 79 30.09 18.88 1.14
CA LYS A 79 30.25 19.13 -0.31
C LYS A 79 29.19 18.47 -1.21
N ASN A 80 28.51 17.44 -0.72
CA ASN A 80 27.50 16.68 -1.43
C ASN A 80 26.07 16.99 -0.96
N ALA A 81 25.90 17.94 -0.02
CA ALA A 81 24.61 18.24 0.59
C ALA A 81 23.54 18.64 -0.44
N ALA A 82 23.87 19.59 -1.33
CA ALA A 82 22.95 20.05 -2.36
C ALA A 82 22.53 18.92 -3.33
N HIS A 83 23.47 18.04 -3.69
CA HIS A 83 23.21 16.91 -4.57
C HIS A 83 22.30 15.87 -3.91
N THR A 84 22.54 15.55 -2.62
CA THR A 84 21.73 14.60 -1.85
C THR A 84 20.30 15.10 -1.65
N MET A 85 20.13 16.40 -1.37
CA MET A 85 18.83 17.06 -1.26
C MET A 85 18.07 17.01 -2.60
N ALA A 86 18.75 17.28 -3.72
CA ALA A 86 18.14 17.24 -5.05
C ALA A 86 17.68 15.82 -5.43
N MET A 87 18.47 14.79 -5.09
CA MET A 87 18.07 13.40 -5.29
C MET A 87 16.84 13.05 -4.47
N ASN A 88 16.79 13.40 -3.19
CA ASN A 88 15.61 13.18 -2.34
C ASN A 88 14.35 13.86 -2.89
N PHE A 89 14.45 15.07 -3.41
CA PHE A 89 13.25 15.69 -4.02
C PHE A 89 12.81 14.95 -5.29
N MET A 90 13.75 14.41 -6.04
CA MET A 90 13.49 13.76 -7.32
C MET A 90 12.94 12.33 -7.19
N ILE A 91 13.36 11.57 -6.17
CA ILE A 91 12.87 10.20 -5.99
C ILE A 91 11.35 10.17 -5.83
N TYR A 92 10.78 11.18 -5.18
CA TYR A 92 9.33 11.34 -5.04
C TYR A 92 8.62 11.37 -6.39
N GLY A 93 9.07 12.24 -7.30
CA GLY A 93 8.47 12.33 -8.63
C GLY A 93 8.65 11.06 -9.46
N LEU A 94 9.84 10.46 -9.41
CA LEU A 94 10.15 9.24 -10.17
C LEU A 94 9.37 8.02 -9.67
N GLY A 95 9.37 7.81 -8.35
CA GLY A 95 8.64 6.73 -7.70
C GLY A 95 7.14 6.87 -7.92
N MET A 96 6.59 8.07 -7.71
CA MET A 96 5.17 8.35 -7.95
C MET A 96 4.76 8.02 -9.39
N LEU A 97 5.56 8.44 -10.37
CA LEU A 97 5.30 8.12 -11.78
C LEU A 97 5.39 6.62 -12.05
N GLY A 98 6.40 5.93 -11.53
CA GLY A 98 6.52 4.47 -11.66
C GLY A 98 5.33 3.73 -11.04
N PHE A 99 4.93 4.14 -9.84
CA PHE A 99 3.79 3.55 -9.13
C PHE A 99 2.47 3.82 -9.87
N TRP A 100 2.29 5.01 -10.44
CA TRP A 100 1.13 5.35 -11.27
C TRP A 100 1.06 4.55 -12.58
N ILE A 101 2.18 4.35 -13.27
CA ILE A 101 2.23 3.61 -14.54
C ILE A 101 1.70 2.17 -14.35
N CYS A 102 2.25 1.43 -13.39
CA CYS A 102 1.86 0.05 -13.16
C CYS A 102 1.98 -0.46 -11.71
N GLY A 103 2.73 0.22 -10.84
CA GLY A 103 2.94 -0.27 -9.47
C GLY A 103 1.63 -0.43 -8.69
N PHE A 104 0.74 0.55 -8.76
CA PHE A 104 -0.58 0.45 -8.14
C PHE A 104 -1.41 -0.72 -8.68
N ALA A 105 -1.36 -0.91 -10.01
CA ALA A 105 -2.08 -2.00 -10.67
C ALA A 105 -1.58 -3.37 -10.21
N PHE A 106 -0.26 -3.53 -10.11
CA PHE A 106 0.35 -4.75 -9.61
C PHE A 106 0.05 -5.01 -8.14
N MET A 107 -0.01 -3.95 -7.32
CA MET A 107 -0.24 -4.06 -5.89
C MET A 107 -1.69 -4.37 -5.53
N PHE A 108 -2.66 -3.64 -6.11
CA PHE A 108 -4.06 -3.71 -5.70
C PHE A 108 -5.03 -4.15 -6.81
N GLY A 109 -4.57 -4.37 -8.05
CA GLY A 109 -5.45 -4.64 -9.19
C GLY A 109 -6.37 -5.86 -9.06
N ASN A 110 -6.04 -6.80 -8.17
CA ASN A 110 -6.85 -7.99 -7.89
C ASN A 110 -7.60 -7.95 -6.54
N TYR A 111 -7.76 -6.76 -5.94
CA TYR A 111 -8.42 -6.54 -4.65
C TYR A 111 -9.71 -7.37 -4.47
N ALA A 112 -10.60 -7.31 -5.45
CA ALA A 112 -11.94 -7.91 -5.39
C ALA A 112 -11.95 -9.45 -5.48
N ASN A 113 -10.91 -10.05 -6.07
CA ASN A 113 -10.80 -11.51 -6.17
C ASN A 113 -9.80 -12.07 -5.16
N GLY A 114 -9.31 -11.24 -4.23
CA GLY A 114 -8.54 -11.68 -3.07
C GLY A 114 -9.37 -12.65 -2.23
N PRO A 115 -8.91 -13.89 -1.98
CA PRO A 115 -9.60 -14.85 -1.10
C PRO A 115 -9.69 -14.41 0.36
N VAL A 116 -8.91 -13.40 0.76
CA VAL A 116 -8.99 -12.73 2.06
C VAL A 116 -9.64 -11.38 1.89
N ASN A 117 -10.70 -11.13 2.67
CA ASN A 117 -11.15 -9.77 2.93
C ASN A 117 -9.95 -9.01 3.50
N ILE A 118 -9.53 -7.93 2.85
CA ILE A 118 -8.39 -7.13 3.29
C ILE A 118 -8.76 -6.49 4.64
N GLY A 119 -8.33 -7.15 5.72
CA GLY A 119 -8.78 -6.87 7.08
C GLY A 119 -8.19 -5.62 7.72
N TRP A 120 -7.26 -4.94 7.04
CA TRP A 120 -6.52 -3.79 7.56
C TRP A 120 -6.92 -2.45 6.94
N GLN A 121 -7.67 -2.45 5.82
CA GLN A 121 -8.20 -1.22 5.25
C GLN A 121 -9.66 -1.05 5.69
N PRO A 122 -10.01 0.07 6.34
CA PRO A 122 -11.40 0.46 6.46
C PRO A 122 -11.99 0.45 5.05
N PRO A 123 -13.20 -0.07 4.81
CA PRO A 123 -13.80 -0.03 3.49
C PRO A 123 -13.87 1.44 3.05
N LEU A 124 -12.95 1.83 2.15
CA LEU A 124 -12.92 3.15 1.50
C LEU A 124 -14.12 3.33 0.57
N GLY A 125 -14.88 2.26 0.36
CA GLY A 125 -16.11 2.22 -0.41
C GLY A 125 -16.19 0.96 -1.27
N GLN A 126 -17.38 0.70 -1.81
CA GLN A 126 -17.60 -0.39 -2.78
C GLN A 126 -16.83 -0.19 -4.09
N GLY A 127 -16.37 1.03 -4.38
CA GLY A 127 -15.56 1.35 -5.56
C GLY A 127 -14.27 0.53 -5.68
N MET A 128 -13.73 0.02 -4.57
CA MET A 128 -12.61 -0.93 -4.55
C MET A 128 -12.88 -2.19 -5.39
N MET A 129 -14.14 -2.60 -5.53
CA MET A 129 -14.55 -3.78 -6.30
C MET A 129 -14.25 -3.66 -7.80
N LEU A 130 -13.97 -2.45 -8.30
CA LEU A 130 -13.50 -2.26 -9.67
C LEU A 130 -12.13 -2.90 -9.89
N LEU A 131 -11.31 -3.10 -8.86
CA LEU A 131 -9.99 -3.76 -8.96
C LEU A 131 -10.17 -5.27 -8.86
N ASN A 132 -10.49 -5.90 -9.99
CA ASN A 132 -10.95 -7.29 -10.05
C ASN A 132 -10.26 -8.13 -11.12
N GLN A 133 -9.00 -7.83 -11.44
CA GLN A 133 -8.23 -8.66 -12.36
C GLN A 133 -6.83 -8.85 -11.82
N GLY A 134 -6.34 -10.08 -11.90
CA GLY A 134 -5.01 -10.42 -11.45
C GLY A 134 -4.64 -11.83 -11.82
N TRP A 135 -3.38 -12.14 -11.54
CA TRP A 135 -2.87 -13.49 -11.66
C TRP A 135 -2.93 -14.17 -10.30
N SER A 136 -3.59 -15.32 -10.27
CA SER A 136 -3.63 -16.22 -9.13
C SER A 136 -3.18 -17.61 -9.56
N LEU A 137 -2.47 -18.30 -8.67
CA LEU A 137 -2.13 -19.71 -8.83
C LEU A 137 -3.13 -20.56 -8.03
N HIS A 138 -3.66 -21.62 -8.63
CA HIS A 138 -4.58 -22.54 -7.98
C HIS A 138 -3.89 -23.88 -7.77
N ILE A 139 -3.80 -24.34 -6.53
CA ILE A 139 -3.22 -25.64 -6.16
C ILE A 139 -4.24 -26.37 -5.27
N GLY A 140 -4.88 -27.39 -5.85
CA GLY A 140 -6.04 -28.03 -5.21
C GLY A 140 -7.17 -27.02 -4.97
N ASP A 141 -7.71 -27.01 -3.75
CA ASP A 141 -8.79 -26.08 -3.36
C ASP A 141 -8.27 -24.70 -2.91
N LYS A 142 -6.95 -24.47 -2.97
CA LYS A 142 -6.31 -23.24 -2.47
C LYS A 142 -5.97 -22.31 -3.63
N THR A 143 -6.28 -21.04 -3.44
CA THR A 143 -5.93 -19.96 -4.38
C THR A 143 -4.78 -19.17 -3.77
N TYR A 144 -3.83 -18.73 -4.59
CA TYR A 144 -2.68 -17.93 -4.20
C TYR A 144 -2.62 -16.70 -5.10
N GLY A 145 -3.01 -15.54 -4.57
CA GLY A 145 -2.96 -14.28 -5.32
C GLY A 145 -1.51 -13.83 -5.49
N LEU A 146 -1.05 -13.66 -6.73
CA LEU A 146 0.35 -13.33 -7.04
C LEU A 146 0.56 -11.88 -7.47
N LEU A 147 -0.35 -11.34 -8.29
CA LEU A 147 -0.19 -10.00 -8.86
C LEU A 147 -1.53 -9.42 -9.32
N GLY A 148 -1.75 -8.13 -9.13
CA GLY A 148 -2.85 -7.39 -9.75
C GLY A 148 -2.59 -7.04 -11.22
N LEU A 149 -3.64 -6.93 -12.03
CA LEU A 149 -3.57 -6.62 -13.46
C LEU A 149 -4.62 -5.58 -13.89
N LYS A 150 -5.14 -4.80 -12.94
CA LYS A 150 -6.10 -3.72 -13.21
C LYS A 150 -5.71 -2.45 -12.48
N GLY A 151 -5.96 -1.29 -13.10
CA GLY A 151 -5.60 0.01 -12.53
C GLY A 151 -4.33 0.64 -13.09
N PHE A 152 -3.80 0.13 -14.21
CA PHE A 152 -2.69 0.77 -14.93
C PHE A 152 -3.05 2.22 -15.26
N PHE A 153 -2.11 3.13 -15.03
CA PHE A 153 -2.28 4.58 -15.24
C PHE A 153 -3.47 5.20 -14.51
N LEU A 154 -4.08 4.52 -13.52
CA LEU A 154 -5.39 4.88 -12.96
C LEU A 154 -6.42 5.19 -14.06
N SER A 155 -6.45 4.36 -15.09
CA SER A 155 -7.32 4.55 -16.26
C SER A 155 -8.80 4.72 -15.88
N PRO A 156 -9.65 5.28 -16.77
CA PRO A 156 -11.08 5.46 -16.52
C PRO A 156 -11.83 4.19 -16.08
N SER A 157 -11.29 3.00 -16.37
CA SER A 157 -11.88 1.71 -15.94
C SER A 157 -11.90 1.48 -14.42
N VAL A 158 -11.14 2.28 -13.66
CA VAL A 158 -11.05 2.25 -12.20
C VAL A 158 -11.33 3.62 -11.59
N PHE A 159 -12.08 4.48 -12.29
CA PHE A 159 -12.38 5.84 -11.85
C PHE A 159 -13.34 5.83 -10.65
N ASP A 160 -12.78 5.90 -9.45
CA ASP A 160 -13.53 5.94 -8.20
C ASP A 160 -12.73 6.65 -7.09
N THR A 161 -13.38 7.48 -6.28
CA THR A 161 -12.75 8.25 -5.21
C THR A 161 -11.98 7.38 -4.22
N ALA A 162 -12.48 6.18 -3.92
CA ALA A 162 -11.84 5.26 -3.00
C ALA A 162 -10.50 4.79 -3.58
N ILE A 163 -10.43 4.49 -4.88
CA ILE A 163 -9.23 4.02 -5.58
C ILE A 163 -8.16 5.11 -5.61
N PHE A 164 -8.58 6.35 -5.88
CA PHE A 164 -7.66 7.49 -5.91
C PHE A 164 -7.14 7.84 -4.52
N THR A 165 -7.99 7.70 -3.50
CA THR A 165 -7.59 7.85 -2.08
C THR A 165 -6.57 6.80 -1.69
N LEU A 166 -6.83 5.53 -2.04
CA LEU A 166 -5.90 4.44 -1.78
C LEU A 166 -4.58 4.62 -2.52
N PHE A 167 -4.64 5.02 -3.80
CA PHE A 167 -3.44 5.30 -4.58
C PHE A 167 -2.56 6.34 -3.89
N LEU A 168 -3.12 7.47 -3.46
CA LEU A 168 -2.36 8.52 -2.78
C LEU A 168 -1.73 7.98 -1.50
N PHE A 169 -2.51 7.26 -0.69
CA PHE A 169 -2.04 6.69 0.56
C PHE A 169 -0.87 5.73 0.34
N GLU A 170 -0.97 4.82 -0.62
CA GLU A 170 0.04 3.79 -0.88
C GLU A 170 1.26 4.34 -1.61
N MET A 171 1.08 5.38 -2.42
CA MET A 171 2.16 6.06 -3.12
C MET A 171 3.14 6.71 -2.15
N VAL A 172 2.68 7.27 -1.01
CA VAL A 172 3.60 7.88 -0.03
C VAL A 172 4.41 6.83 0.77
N PHE A 173 3.89 5.61 0.96
CA PHE A 173 4.66 4.49 1.52
C PHE A 173 5.65 3.91 0.50
N MET A 174 5.25 3.82 -0.77
CA MET A 174 6.16 3.49 -1.87
C MET A 174 7.35 4.45 -1.89
N ASP A 175 7.10 5.76 -1.79
CA ASP A 175 8.15 6.77 -1.78
C ASP A 175 9.10 6.58 -0.61
N THR A 176 8.57 6.32 0.60
CA THR A 176 9.41 5.97 1.76
C THR A 176 10.31 4.76 1.48
N THR A 177 9.78 3.73 0.81
CA THR A 177 10.54 2.53 0.40
C THR A 177 11.65 2.89 -0.58
N ALA A 178 11.37 3.79 -1.53
CA ALA A 178 12.32 4.25 -2.54
C ALA A 178 13.39 5.17 -1.95
N THR A 179 13.10 5.90 -0.87
CA THR A 179 14.04 6.82 -0.25
C THR A 179 15.00 6.12 0.71
N ILE A 180 14.61 5.07 1.44
CA ILE A 180 15.53 4.36 2.36
C ILE A 180 16.89 3.97 1.73
N PRO A 181 16.94 3.42 0.50
CA PRO A 181 18.21 3.12 -0.17
C PRO A 181 19.00 4.35 -0.63
N THR A 182 18.35 5.50 -0.83
CA THR A 182 19.03 6.72 -1.30
C THR A 182 20.03 7.22 -0.26
N GLY A 183 19.72 7.15 1.03
CA GLY A 183 20.67 7.51 2.07
C GLY A 183 21.92 6.62 2.10
N THR A 184 21.75 5.32 1.86
CA THR A 184 22.86 4.36 1.83
C THR A 184 23.76 4.56 0.60
N MET A 185 23.19 5.02 -0.51
CA MET A 185 23.86 5.15 -1.81
C MET A 185 24.10 6.60 -2.27
N ALA A 186 23.76 7.61 -1.45
CA ALA A 186 23.66 9.03 -1.82
C ALA A 186 24.87 9.58 -2.59
N GLU A 187 26.08 9.09 -2.28
CA GLU A 187 27.35 9.56 -2.86
C GLU A 187 27.98 8.56 -3.85
N ARG A 188 27.29 7.45 -4.19
CA ARG A 188 27.89 6.26 -4.81
C ARG A 188 27.30 5.87 -6.16
N TRP A 189 26.19 6.47 -6.57
CA TRP A 189 25.56 6.23 -7.87
C TRP A 189 25.50 7.48 -8.74
N ASN A 190 25.52 7.28 -10.05
CA ASN A 190 25.30 8.36 -10.99
C ASN A 190 23.79 8.63 -11.15
N PHE A 191 23.48 9.82 -11.65
CA PHE A 191 22.11 10.30 -11.80
C PHE A 191 21.23 9.47 -12.75
N LYS A 192 21.81 8.86 -13.80
CA LYS A 192 21.06 8.00 -14.74
C LYS A 192 20.58 6.73 -14.04
N ASN A 193 21.45 6.11 -13.26
CA ASN A 193 21.11 4.91 -12.48
C ASN A 193 20.07 5.24 -11.41
N PHE A 194 20.15 6.43 -10.81
CA PHE A 194 19.15 6.94 -9.87
C PHE A 194 17.74 7.05 -10.49
N ILE A 195 17.64 7.55 -11.72
CA ILE A 195 16.36 7.62 -12.44
C ILE A 195 15.76 6.24 -12.65
N VAL A 196 16.56 5.31 -13.19
CA VAL A 196 16.13 3.93 -13.42
C VAL A 196 15.69 3.26 -12.13
N TYR A 197 16.44 3.49 -11.04
CA TYR A 197 16.12 3.02 -9.71
C TYR A 197 14.76 3.53 -9.22
N GLY A 198 14.48 4.83 -9.35
CA GLY A 198 13.22 5.41 -8.90
C GLY A 198 12.00 4.80 -9.58
N PHE A 199 12.05 4.64 -10.90
CA PHE A 199 11.00 3.92 -11.63
C PHE A 199 10.92 2.46 -11.21
N TRP A 200 12.06 1.78 -11.11
CA TRP A 200 12.10 0.36 -10.79
C TRP A 200 11.46 0.06 -9.43
N VAL A 201 11.77 0.82 -8.38
CA VAL A 201 11.18 0.61 -7.03
C VAL A 201 9.67 0.83 -7.05
N GLY A 202 9.22 1.94 -7.65
CA GLY A 202 7.80 2.26 -7.75
C GLY A 202 7.00 1.26 -8.59
N MET A 203 7.63 0.65 -9.60
CA MET A 203 6.96 -0.30 -10.49
C MET A 203 6.95 -1.73 -9.96
N PHE A 204 8.01 -2.20 -9.28
CA PHE A 204 8.22 -3.64 -9.07
C PHE A 204 8.38 -4.09 -7.62
N PRO A 205 9.52 -3.94 -6.92
CA PRO A 205 9.76 -4.62 -5.65
C PRO A 205 8.74 -4.20 -4.58
N TYR A 206 8.42 -2.91 -4.47
CA TYR A 206 7.39 -2.41 -3.55
C TYR A 206 6.02 -2.97 -3.93
N ALA A 207 5.61 -2.80 -5.19
CA ALA A 207 4.28 -3.17 -5.67
C ALA A 207 4.02 -4.69 -5.59
N ILE A 208 5.00 -5.50 -6.00
CA ILE A 208 4.89 -6.97 -6.00
C ILE A 208 4.82 -7.48 -4.55
N TYR A 209 5.76 -7.05 -3.70
CA TYR A 209 5.74 -7.51 -2.31
C TYR A 209 4.52 -6.99 -1.54
N GLY A 210 4.13 -5.74 -1.79
CA GLY A 210 2.90 -5.15 -1.30
C GLY A 210 1.65 -5.90 -1.76
N SER A 211 1.63 -6.44 -3.00
CA SER A 211 0.52 -7.27 -3.47
C SER A 211 0.34 -8.53 -2.64
N TRP A 212 1.44 -9.13 -2.17
CA TRP A 212 1.42 -10.37 -1.41
C TRP A 212 0.92 -10.16 0.02
N VAL A 213 1.24 -9.01 0.64
CA VAL A 213 0.96 -8.73 2.06
C VAL A 213 -0.26 -7.83 2.25
N TRP A 214 -0.42 -6.76 1.47
CA TRP A 214 -1.52 -5.79 1.59
C TRP A 214 -2.58 -5.92 0.50
N GLY A 215 -2.18 -6.31 -0.71
CA GLY A 215 -3.09 -6.50 -1.85
C GLY A 215 -3.97 -7.75 -1.78
N GLY A 216 -4.01 -8.43 -0.63
CA GLY A 216 -4.77 -9.67 -0.46
C GLY A 216 -4.14 -10.90 -1.13
N GLY A 217 -2.84 -10.85 -1.46
CA GLY A 217 -2.11 -11.94 -2.08
C GLY A 217 -1.73 -13.09 -1.15
N TRP A 218 -0.85 -13.98 -1.63
CA TRP A 218 -0.62 -15.27 -0.99
C TRP A 218 -0.04 -15.22 0.43
N LEU A 219 0.77 -14.20 0.77
CA LEU A 219 1.33 -14.04 2.11
C LEU A 219 0.23 -13.67 3.12
N ALA A 220 -0.65 -12.74 2.75
CA ALA A 220 -1.85 -12.42 3.54
C ALA A 220 -2.74 -13.66 3.73
N GLN A 221 -2.78 -14.55 2.74
CA GLN A 221 -3.61 -15.76 2.74
C GLN A 221 -2.97 -16.95 3.47
N SER A 222 -1.73 -16.86 3.95
CA SER A 222 -1.03 -18.00 4.57
C SER A 222 -1.77 -18.57 5.79
N GLY A 223 -2.56 -17.75 6.50
CA GLY A 223 -3.46 -18.20 7.57
C GLY A 223 -4.55 -19.16 7.08
N ILE A 224 -5.22 -18.82 5.97
CA ILE A 224 -6.28 -19.64 5.36
C ILE A 224 -5.68 -20.85 4.61
N ASN A 225 -4.65 -20.60 3.81
CA ASN A 225 -4.07 -21.61 2.94
C ASN A 225 -3.22 -22.64 3.70
N TRP A 226 -2.60 -22.27 4.83
CA TRP A 226 -1.70 -23.17 5.55
C TRP A 226 -2.02 -23.32 7.03
N GLY A 227 -3.10 -22.72 7.54
CA GLY A 227 -3.43 -22.77 8.96
C GLY A 227 -2.47 -21.95 9.84
N LEU A 228 -1.70 -21.03 9.24
CA LEU A 228 -0.70 -20.21 9.94
C LEU A 228 -1.34 -18.97 10.58
N GLY A 229 -2.34 -19.17 11.44
CA GLY A 229 -3.00 -18.08 12.18
C GLY A 229 -3.63 -17.02 11.27
N HIS A 230 -3.26 -15.75 11.46
CA HIS A 230 -3.78 -14.61 10.70
C HIS A 230 -3.08 -14.36 9.35
N GLY A 231 -2.13 -15.21 8.98
CA GLY A 231 -1.25 -15.00 7.84
C GLY A 231 -0.18 -13.93 8.08
N ALA A 232 0.40 -13.37 7.02
CA ALA A 232 1.37 -12.28 7.14
C ALA A 232 0.67 -11.00 7.59
N VAL A 233 1.01 -10.51 8.78
CA VAL A 233 0.47 -9.28 9.36
C VAL A 233 1.54 -8.21 9.36
N ASP A 234 1.35 -7.19 8.53
CA ASP A 234 2.18 -5.99 8.50
C ASP A 234 1.25 -4.78 8.54
N PHE A 235 1.15 -4.10 9.68
CA PHE A 235 0.14 -3.07 9.89
C PHE A 235 0.43 -1.76 9.14
N ALA A 236 1.70 -1.33 9.15
CA ALA A 236 2.11 -0.01 8.67
C ALA A 236 3.45 -0.02 7.91
N GLY A 237 3.93 -1.20 7.49
CA GLY A 237 5.01 -1.30 6.50
C GLY A 237 6.35 -1.69 7.09
N SER A 238 6.38 -2.33 8.26
CA SER A 238 7.62 -2.90 8.80
C SER A 238 8.29 -3.87 7.82
N GLY A 239 7.49 -4.66 7.11
CA GLY A 239 7.92 -5.50 6.01
C GLY A 239 7.90 -4.73 4.69
N VAL A 240 6.69 -4.36 4.24
CA VAL A 240 6.43 -3.87 2.87
C VAL A 240 7.28 -2.64 2.53
N VAL A 241 7.55 -1.80 3.52
CA VAL A 241 8.31 -0.55 3.34
C VAL A 241 9.73 -0.70 3.89
N HIS A 242 9.87 -0.89 5.20
CA HIS A 242 11.17 -0.80 5.87
C HIS A 242 12.09 -1.98 5.54
N MET A 243 11.59 -3.22 5.60
CA MET A 243 12.39 -4.38 5.19
C MET A 243 12.66 -4.36 3.68
N CYS A 244 11.66 -4.05 2.84
CA CYS A 244 11.86 -3.96 1.39
C CYS A 244 12.94 -2.93 1.04
N GLY A 245 12.80 -1.69 1.52
CA GLY A 245 13.79 -0.63 1.34
C GLY A 245 15.13 -1.00 1.96
N GLY A 246 15.16 -1.56 3.17
CA GLY A 246 16.38 -2.00 3.85
C GLY A 246 17.16 -3.07 3.06
N MET A 247 16.46 -4.04 2.48
CA MET A 247 17.09 -5.08 1.66
C MET A 247 17.64 -4.53 0.34
N ILE A 248 16.93 -3.60 -0.29
CA ILE A 248 17.44 -2.88 -1.47
C ILE A 248 18.67 -2.06 -1.11
N ALA A 249 18.65 -1.39 0.05
CA ALA A 249 19.77 -0.60 0.56
C ALA A 249 21.01 -1.47 0.82
N ILE A 250 20.84 -2.67 1.43
CA ILE A 250 21.92 -3.63 1.64
C ILE A 250 22.48 -4.11 0.30
N ALA A 251 21.62 -4.54 -0.62
CA ALA A 251 22.04 -5.04 -1.93
C ALA A 251 22.81 -3.97 -2.73
N GLY A 252 22.29 -2.74 -2.77
CA GLY A 252 22.94 -1.60 -3.41
C GLY A 252 24.25 -1.20 -2.73
N GLY A 253 24.28 -1.17 -1.40
CA GLY A 253 25.47 -0.86 -0.60
C GLY A 253 26.61 -1.85 -0.78
N LEU A 254 26.29 -3.15 -0.94
CA LEU A 254 27.26 -4.20 -1.24
C LEU A 254 27.73 -4.19 -2.71
N GLY A 255 26.81 -3.92 -3.65
CA GLY A 255 27.12 -3.91 -5.08
C GLY A 255 27.90 -2.67 -5.54
N LEU A 256 27.75 -1.54 -4.85
CA LEU A 256 28.47 -0.31 -5.18
C LEU A 256 29.80 -0.24 -4.44
N ARG A 257 30.90 -0.18 -5.21
CA ARG A 257 32.26 -0.05 -4.69
C ARG A 257 32.37 1.19 -3.77
N PRO A 258 33.15 1.13 -2.67
CA PRO A 258 33.36 2.29 -1.81
C PRO A 258 33.84 3.48 -2.64
N ALA A 259 33.20 4.64 -2.44
CA ALA A 259 33.71 5.88 -3.01
C ALA A 259 35.16 6.04 -2.56
N PRO A 260 36.12 6.31 -3.48
CA PRO A 260 37.52 6.46 -3.09
C PRO A 260 37.60 7.50 -1.98
N ARG A 261 38.21 7.13 -0.84
CA ARG A 261 38.62 8.09 0.17
C ARG A 261 39.57 9.04 -0.54
N GLN A 262 39.09 10.22 -0.92
CA GLN A 262 40.01 11.32 -1.18
C GLN A 262 40.57 11.72 0.17
N ILE A 263 41.75 11.18 0.45
CA ILE A 263 42.61 11.59 1.55
C ILE A 263 43.12 12.96 1.11
N TRP A 264 42.46 14.04 1.55
CA TRP A 264 43.00 15.37 1.37
C TRP A 264 43.83 15.69 2.61
N ALA A 265 45.14 15.81 2.38
CA ALA A 265 46.05 16.62 3.19
C ALA A 265 45.78 18.11 2.92
#